data_AF-A0A934AXP2-F1
#
_entry.id   AF-A0A934AXP2-F1
#
_cell.length_a   1.000
_cell.length_b   1.000
_cell.length_c   1.000
_cell.angle_alpha   90.00
_cell.angle_beta   90.00
_cell.angle_gamma   90.00
#
_symmetry.space_group_name_H-M   'P 1'
#
loop_
_entity.id
_entity.type
_entity.pdbx_description
1 polymer ?
#
loop_
_entity_poly.entity_id
_entity_poly.type
_entity_poly.pdbx_seq_one_letter_code
_entity_poly.pdbx_strand_id
1 'polypeptide(L)'
;YMNEEIGEDHVKELRGGGLIRSQGGWSQVLSMRRRGQKEAFDERILGGGDFVNKVLNDAEDRQLRQHRNRRSGLTIEMIIEEECQQRGISPVELRGGSKRRKVSGARAQIALRGRDELGLTSAEIARHVGVNSSSISRTIDRAEKRSDHE
;
A
#
# COMPACT_ATOMS: atom_id res chain seq x y z
N TYR A 1 -20.26 46.18 31.66
CA TYR A 1 -19.22 45.80 32.64
C TYR A 1 -19.11 44.29 32.61
N MET A 2 -17.87 43.81 32.59
CA MET A 2 -17.42 42.47 32.18
C MET A 2 -18.01 41.31 33.00
N ASN A 3 -18.13 40.15 32.35
CA ASN A 3 -17.54 38.89 32.80
C ASN A 3 -17.81 37.81 31.75
N GLU A 4 -16.77 37.33 31.07
CA GLU A 4 -16.64 35.89 30.81
C GLU A 4 -15.19 35.55 30.47
N GLU A 5 -14.59 34.85 31.42
CA GLU A 5 -13.27 34.27 31.39
C GLU A 5 -13.24 33.13 30.37
N ILE A 6 -12.42 33.25 29.32
CA ILE A 6 -12.08 32.12 28.45
C ILE A 6 -10.76 31.55 28.94
N GLY A 7 -10.87 30.56 29.84
CA GLY A 7 -9.79 29.66 30.19
C GLY A 7 -9.61 28.59 29.12
N GLU A 8 -8.37 28.48 28.62
CA GLU A 8 -7.54 27.26 28.54
C GLU A 8 -8.18 25.93 28.04
N ASP A 9 -7.59 25.07 27.22
CA ASP A 9 -6.26 24.97 26.61
C ASP A 9 -6.27 23.67 25.78
N HIS A 10 -6.36 23.70 24.43
CA HIS A 10 -6.14 22.49 23.60
C HIS A 10 -5.49 22.78 22.24
N VAL A 11 -4.68 23.85 22.15
CA VAL A 11 -3.90 24.17 20.92
C VAL A 11 -2.40 24.17 21.22
N LYS A 12 -1.93 23.13 21.93
CA LYS A 12 -0.49 22.88 22.15
C LYS A 12 0.10 21.82 21.21
N GLU A 13 -0.74 21.04 20.53
CA GLU A 13 -0.29 19.88 19.77
C GLU A 13 0.23 20.20 18.35
N LEU A 14 -0.09 21.39 17.81
CA LEU A 14 0.28 21.80 16.44
C LEU A 14 1.44 22.80 16.36
N ARG A 15 2.13 23.11 17.46
CA ARG A 15 3.31 23.99 17.43
C ARG A 15 4.58 23.18 17.22
N GLY A 16 5.06 23.14 15.98
CA GLY A 16 6.42 23.55 15.64
C GLY A 16 7.68 22.85 16.22
N GLY A 17 7.59 21.93 17.19
CA GLY A 17 8.76 21.55 18.02
C GLY A 17 8.80 20.12 18.53
N GLY A 18 8.25 19.15 17.78
CA GLY A 18 8.23 17.73 18.17
C GLY A 18 9.64 17.15 18.38
N LEU A 19 10.54 17.41 17.43
CA LEU A 19 11.93 16.95 17.45
C LEU A 19 12.71 17.40 18.70
N ILE A 20 12.48 18.64 19.13
CA ILE A 20 13.14 19.21 20.31
C ILE A 20 12.63 18.54 21.60
N ARG A 21 11.41 18.01 21.61
CA ARG A 21 10.83 17.36 22.78
C ARG A 21 11.14 15.86 22.83
N SER A 22 11.11 15.16 21.70
CA SER A 22 11.41 13.72 21.63
C SER A 22 12.88 13.42 21.88
N GLN A 23 13.78 14.30 21.41
CA GLN A 23 15.23 14.13 21.56
C GLN A 23 15.80 14.84 22.82
N GLY A 24 14.96 15.23 23.79
CA GLY A 24 15.46 15.75 25.08
C GLY A 24 16.01 17.18 25.05
N GLY A 25 15.60 18.01 24.08
CA GLY A 25 15.87 19.45 24.05
C GLY A 25 16.76 19.92 22.89
N TRP A 26 16.86 21.25 22.74
CA TRP A 26 17.68 21.89 21.70
C TRP A 26 19.16 21.51 21.77
N SER A 27 19.68 21.27 22.97
CA SER A 27 21.07 20.87 23.21
C SER A 27 21.42 19.54 22.51
N GLN A 28 20.51 18.57 22.56
CA GLN A 28 20.65 17.26 21.91
C GLN A 28 20.53 17.38 20.39
N VAL A 29 19.53 18.13 19.91
CA VAL A 29 19.33 18.41 18.47
C VAL A 29 20.57 19.10 17.86
N LEU A 30 21.14 20.10 18.53
CA LEU A 30 22.38 20.76 18.09
C LEU A 30 23.62 19.84 18.16
N SER A 31 23.65 18.88 19.09
CA SER A 31 24.71 17.88 19.16
C SER A 31 24.62 16.90 17.99
N MET A 32 23.43 16.40 17.67
CA MET A 32 23.20 15.51 16.52
C MET A 32 23.52 16.19 15.19
N ARG A 33 23.13 17.46 15.03
CA ARG A 33 23.46 18.25 13.83
C ARG A 33 24.97 18.42 13.64
N ARG A 34 25.71 18.64 14.74
CA ARG A 34 27.20 18.69 14.74
C ARG A 34 27.85 17.34 14.41
N ARG A 35 27.16 16.23 14.69
CA ARG A 35 27.60 14.86 14.39
C ARG A 35 27.20 14.40 12.98
N GLY A 36 26.59 15.25 12.17
CA GLY A 36 26.18 14.92 10.80
C GLY A 36 24.97 13.98 10.70
N GLN A 37 24.31 13.68 11.82
CA GLN A 37 23.08 12.89 11.84
C GLN A 37 21.92 13.80 11.42
N LYS A 38 21.59 13.79 10.12
CA LYS A 38 20.35 14.36 9.61
C LYS A 38 19.26 13.31 9.77
N GLU A 39 18.26 13.62 10.57
CA GLU A 39 17.00 12.87 10.56
C GLU A 39 16.34 13.10 9.19
N ALA A 40 16.12 12.02 8.45
CA ALA A 40 15.61 12.09 7.08
C ALA A 40 14.08 12.38 7.04
N PHE A 41 13.42 12.43 8.20
CA PHE A 41 11.97 12.44 8.33
C PHE A 41 11.57 13.30 9.54
N ASP A 42 10.55 14.17 9.40
CA ASP A 42 9.97 14.90 10.54
C ASP A 42 8.84 14.05 11.14
N GLU A 43 8.99 13.69 12.42
CA GLU A 43 8.04 12.82 13.12
C GLU A 43 6.59 13.35 13.15
N ARG A 44 6.40 14.67 12.97
CA ARG A 44 5.06 15.28 12.96
C ARG A 44 4.38 15.20 11.61
N ILE A 45 5.17 15.03 10.54
CA ILE A 45 4.67 14.95 9.16
C ILE A 45 4.51 13.50 8.75
N LEU A 46 5.49 12.65 9.08
CA LEU A 46 5.55 11.26 8.63
C LEU A 46 5.31 10.24 9.75
N GLY A 47 5.23 10.68 11.02
CA GLY A 47 5.09 9.80 12.18
C GLY A 47 6.44 9.37 12.78
N GLY A 48 6.40 8.63 13.88
CA GLY A 48 7.62 8.17 14.58
C GLY A 48 8.56 7.35 13.69
N GLY A 49 9.87 7.46 13.94
CA GLY A 49 10.92 6.85 13.09
C GLY A 49 10.75 5.34 12.82
N ASP A 50 10.28 4.56 13.81
CA ASP A 50 10.06 3.12 13.65
C ASP A 50 8.93 2.80 12.66
N PHE A 51 7.86 3.58 12.68
CA PHE A 51 6.74 3.43 11.73
C PHE A 51 7.21 3.78 10.32
N VAL A 52 7.92 4.90 10.16
CA VAL A 52 8.46 5.35 8.87
C VAL A 52 9.41 4.31 8.29
N ASN A 53 10.35 3.81 9.10
CA ASN A 53 11.28 2.77 8.68
C ASN A 53 10.56 1.47 8.28
N LYS A 54 9.53 1.06 9.03
CA LYS A 54 8.72 -0.12 8.67
C LYS A 54 8.00 0.07 7.33
N VAL A 55 7.41 1.23 7.09
CA VAL A 55 6.71 1.55 5.83
C VAL A 55 7.69 1.61 4.64
N LEU A 56 8.86 2.23 4.84
CA LEU A 56 9.91 2.29 3.80
C LEU A 56 10.43 0.89 3.46
N ASN A 57 10.69 0.05 4.46
CA ASN A 57 11.14 -1.32 4.23
C ASN A 57 10.07 -2.17 3.49
N ASP A 58 8.78 -2.07 3.85
CA ASP A 58 7.73 -2.81 3.12
C ASP A 58 7.60 -2.32 1.66
N ALA A 59 7.78 -1.02 1.43
CA ALA A 59 7.77 -0.45 0.09
C ALA A 59 8.96 -0.97 -0.75
N GLU A 60 10.18 -0.95 -0.19
CA GLU A 60 11.38 -1.48 -0.86
C GLU A 60 11.25 -2.98 -1.18
N ASP A 61 10.77 -3.78 -0.23
CA ASP A 61 10.54 -5.20 -0.42
C ASP A 61 9.55 -5.49 -1.56
N ARG A 62 8.45 -4.71 -1.61
CA ARG A 62 7.45 -4.82 -2.67
C ARG A 62 8.04 -4.45 -4.03
N GLN A 63 8.81 -3.38 -4.11
CA GLN A 63 9.49 -2.98 -5.34
C GLN A 63 10.51 -4.03 -5.79
N LEU A 64 11.30 -4.58 -4.88
CA LEU A 64 12.29 -5.61 -5.19
C LEU A 64 11.63 -6.88 -5.75
N ARG A 65 10.53 -7.33 -5.14
CA ARG A 65 9.73 -8.46 -5.63
C ARG A 65 9.22 -8.22 -7.05
N GLN A 66 8.63 -7.04 -7.31
CA GLN A 66 8.13 -6.67 -8.63
C GLN A 66 9.26 -6.60 -9.68
N HIS A 67 10.40 -6.00 -9.33
CA HIS A 67 11.56 -5.93 -10.22
C HIS A 67 12.12 -7.32 -10.56
N ARG A 68 12.17 -8.24 -9.58
CA ARG A 68 12.61 -9.62 -9.81
C ARG A 68 11.69 -10.34 -10.78
N ASN A 69 10.38 -10.24 -10.60
CA ASN A 69 9.40 -10.90 -11.47
C ASN A 69 9.40 -10.32 -12.90
N ARG A 70 9.60 -9.01 -13.04
CA ARG A 70 9.82 -8.39 -14.35
C ARG A 70 11.09 -8.91 -15.03
N ARG A 71 12.17 -9.13 -14.28
CA ARG A 71 13.42 -9.72 -14.81
C ARG A 71 13.30 -11.20 -15.17
N SER A 72 12.44 -11.96 -14.49
CA SER A 72 12.17 -13.36 -14.83
C SER A 72 11.27 -13.53 -16.07
N GLY A 73 10.78 -12.43 -16.67
CA GLY A 73 9.90 -12.46 -17.82
C GLY A 73 8.47 -12.88 -17.48
N LEU A 74 8.06 -12.81 -16.21
CA LEU A 74 6.70 -13.14 -15.82
C LEU A 74 5.73 -12.12 -16.43
N THR A 75 4.77 -12.60 -17.21
CA THR A 75 3.73 -11.77 -17.82
C THR A 75 2.37 -12.05 -17.20
N ILE A 76 1.44 -11.11 -17.36
CA ILE A 76 0.06 -11.31 -16.91
C ILE A 76 -0.63 -12.44 -17.69
N GLU A 77 -0.25 -12.68 -18.94
CA GLU A 77 -0.72 -13.82 -19.73
C GLU A 77 -0.35 -15.15 -19.07
N MET A 78 0.87 -15.28 -18.56
CA MET A 78 1.31 -16.50 -17.85
C MET A 78 0.49 -16.71 -16.57
N ILE A 79 0.26 -15.65 -15.79
CA ILE A 79 -0.58 -15.70 -14.59
C ILE A 79 -2.02 -16.12 -14.96
N ILE A 80 -2.57 -15.57 -16.04
CA ILE A 80 -3.91 -15.92 -16.51
C ILE A 80 -4.00 -17.40 -16.89
N GLU A 81 -3.03 -17.90 -17.64
CA GLU A 81 -3.01 -19.29 -18.08
C GLU A 81 -2.91 -20.26 -16.90
N GLU A 82 -2.00 -19.98 -15.96
CA GLU A 82 -1.84 -20.74 -14.72
C GLU A 82 -3.13 -20.77 -13.89
N GLU A 83 -3.75 -19.62 -13.62
CA GLU A 83 -4.98 -19.54 -12.83
C GLU A 83 -6.19 -20.17 -13.53
N CYS A 84 -6.25 -20.09 -14.86
CA CYS A 84 -7.26 -20.76 -15.67
C CYS A 84 -7.11 -22.28 -15.55
N GLN A 85 -5.89 -22.80 -15.69
CA GLN A 85 -5.59 -24.23 -15.60
C GLN A 85 -5.89 -24.78 -14.20
N GLN A 86 -5.44 -24.12 -13.14
CA GLN A 86 -5.67 -24.53 -11.75
C GLN A 86 -7.17 -24.64 -11.41
N ARG A 87 -8.01 -23.78 -12.01
CA ARG A 87 -9.44 -23.71 -11.71
C ARG A 87 -10.32 -24.46 -12.72
N GLY A 88 -9.72 -24.99 -13.79
CA GLY A 88 -10.42 -25.67 -14.89
C GLY A 88 -11.36 -24.74 -15.66
N ILE A 89 -10.90 -23.53 -15.98
CA ILE A 89 -11.66 -22.49 -16.69
C ILE A 89 -10.92 -22.17 -18.00
N SER A 90 -11.66 -21.91 -19.08
CA SER A 90 -11.03 -21.42 -20.31
C SER A 90 -10.71 -19.92 -20.23
N PRO A 91 -9.62 -19.43 -20.87
CA PRO A 91 -9.34 -17.99 -20.97
C PRO A 91 -10.48 -17.19 -21.63
N VAL A 92 -11.21 -17.83 -22.54
CA VAL A 92 -12.41 -17.23 -23.19
C VAL A 92 -13.53 -17.04 -22.17
N GLU A 93 -13.79 -18.04 -21.32
CA GLU A 93 -14.77 -17.92 -20.24
C GLU A 93 -14.34 -16.86 -19.20
N LEU A 94 -13.03 -16.78 -18.91
CA LEU A 94 -12.48 -15.76 -18.02
C LEU A 94 -12.73 -14.35 -18.55
N ARG A 95 -12.56 -14.12 -19.86
CA ARG A 95 -12.79 -12.82 -20.52
C ARG A 95 -14.27 -12.50 -20.75
N GLY A 96 -15.15 -13.50 -20.70
CA GLY A 96 -16.59 -13.33 -20.90
C GLY A 96 -17.31 -12.68 -19.71
N GLY A 97 -18.61 -12.46 -19.79
CA GLY A 97 -19.41 -11.85 -18.70
C GLY A 97 -19.74 -12.78 -17.53
N SER A 98 -19.15 -13.97 -17.44
CA SER A 98 -19.56 -15.00 -16.47
C SER A 98 -19.36 -14.56 -15.02
N LYS A 99 -20.39 -14.78 -14.19
CA LYS A 99 -20.42 -14.49 -12.74
C LYS A 99 -20.28 -15.75 -11.88
N ARG A 100 -19.96 -16.90 -12.48
CA ARG A 100 -19.76 -18.15 -11.74
C ARG A 100 -18.65 -17.96 -10.70
N ARG A 101 -18.81 -18.59 -9.53
CA ARG A 101 -17.87 -18.47 -8.41
C ARG A 101 -16.43 -18.81 -8.80
N LYS A 102 -16.25 -19.81 -9.68
CA LYS A 102 -14.95 -20.18 -10.23
C LYS A 102 -14.29 -19.04 -11.02
N VAL A 103 -15.03 -18.41 -11.94
CA VAL A 103 -14.54 -17.31 -12.78
C VAL A 103 -14.26 -16.06 -11.95
N SER A 104 -15.16 -15.73 -11.03
CA SER A 104 -14.96 -14.61 -10.10
C SER A 104 -13.73 -14.81 -9.22
N GLY A 105 -13.52 -16.03 -8.72
CA GLY A 105 -12.34 -16.40 -7.94
C GLY A 105 -11.04 -16.32 -8.75
N ALA A 106 -11.07 -16.76 -10.02
CA ALA A 106 -9.92 -16.63 -10.93
C ALA A 106 -9.55 -15.16 -11.14
N ARG A 107 -10.53 -14.29 -11.43
CA ARG A 107 -10.29 -12.85 -11.59
C ARG A 107 -9.74 -12.21 -10.33
N ALA A 108 -10.18 -12.64 -9.15
CA ALA A 108 -9.65 -12.15 -7.89
C ALA A 108 -8.18 -12.51 -7.72
N GLN A 109 -7.82 -13.76 -7.99
CA GLN A 109 -6.43 -14.20 -7.86
C GLN A 109 -5.51 -13.51 -8.88
N ILE A 110 -5.96 -13.42 -10.14
CA ILE A 110 -5.22 -12.70 -11.20
C ILE A 110 -5.05 -11.22 -10.83
N ALA A 111 -6.06 -10.60 -10.22
CA ALA A 111 -5.97 -9.20 -9.79
C ALA A 111 -4.94 -8.98 -8.67
N LEU A 112 -4.93 -9.85 -7.67
CA LEU A 112 -3.95 -9.79 -6.58
C LEU A 112 -2.53 -10.02 -7.12
N ARG A 113 -2.32 -11.09 -7.88
CA ARG A 113 -1.01 -11.42 -8.45
C ARG A 113 -0.55 -10.35 -9.44
N GLY A 114 -1.41 -9.85 -10.31
CA GLY A 114 -1.08 -8.76 -11.24
C GLY A 114 -0.63 -7.48 -10.52
N ARG A 115 -1.25 -7.15 -9.38
CA ARG A 115 -0.83 -6.02 -8.55
C ARG A 115 0.47 -6.31 -7.80
N ASP A 116 0.54 -7.45 -7.11
CA ASP A 116 1.60 -7.73 -6.15
C ASP A 116 2.89 -8.20 -6.83
N GLU A 117 2.77 -9.04 -7.85
CA GLU A 117 3.89 -9.63 -8.57
C GLU A 117 4.39 -8.75 -9.71
N LEU A 118 3.49 -8.03 -10.41
CA LEU A 118 3.83 -7.27 -11.62
C LEU A 118 3.74 -5.75 -11.46
N GLY A 119 3.09 -5.27 -10.39
CA GLY A 119 2.87 -3.84 -10.16
C GLY A 119 1.90 -3.20 -11.15
N LEU A 120 0.96 -3.99 -11.70
CA LEU A 120 0.00 -3.50 -12.70
C LEU A 120 -1.15 -2.73 -12.06
N THR A 121 -1.66 -1.75 -12.80
CA THR A 121 -2.83 -0.99 -12.42
C THR A 121 -4.12 -1.81 -12.59
N SER A 122 -5.17 -1.46 -11.85
CA SER A 122 -6.50 -2.09 -12.04
C SER A 122 -7.01 -1.98 -13.48
N ALA A 123 -6.65 -0.91 -14.20
CA ALA A 123 -7.03 -0.68 -15.59
C ALA A 123 -6.26 -1.59 -16.57
N GLU A 124 -4.98 -1.86 -16.30
CA GLU A 124 -4.21 -2.86 -17.07
C GLU A 124 -4.81 -4.25 -16.86
N ILE A 125 -4.94 -4.69 -15.62
CA ILE A 125 -5.47 -6.02 -15.29
C ILE A 125 -6.85 -6.23 -15.94
N ALA A 126 -7.73 -5.23 -15.82
CA ALA A 126 -9.06 -5.23 -16.41
C ALA A 126 -9.07 -5.52 -17.92
N ARG A 127 -8.11 -4.96 -18.67
CA ARG A 127 -7.97 -5.18 -20.12
C ARG A 127 -7.67 -6.64 -20.45
N HIS A 128 -6.89 -7.34 -19.63
CA HIS A 128 -6.55 -8.74 -19.89
C HIS A 128 -7.68 -9.72 -19.51
N VAL A 129 -8.48 -9.39 -18.49
CA VAL A 129 -9.55 -10.27 -17.96
C VAL A 129 -10.97 -9.92 -18.43
N GLY A 130 -11.15 -8.90 -19.27
CA GLY A 130 -12.43 -8.59 -19.93
C GLY A 130 -13.50 -7.97 -19.02
N VAL A 131 -13.09 -7.27 -17.95
CA VAL A 131 -14.02 -6.53 -17.06
C VAL A 131 -13.61 -5.07 -16.92
N ASN A 132 -14.42 -4.25 -16.28
CA ASN A 132 -14.05 -2.85 -16.01
C ASN A 132 -13.06 -2.73 -14.84
N SER A 133 -12.30 -1.63 -14.82
CA SER A 133 -11.31 -1.34 -13.76
C SER A 133 -11.92 -1.28 -12.37
N SER A 134 -13.13 -0.73 -12.22
CA SER A 134 -13.81 -0.62 -10.92
C SER A 134 -14.16 -1.99 -10.31
N SER A 135 -14.44 -2.99 -11.14
CA SER A 135 -14.69 -4.37 -10.73
C SER A 135 -13.42 -5.02 -10.20
N ILE A 136 -12.26 -4.72 -10.78
CA ILE A 136 -10.96 -5.18 -10.29
C ILE A 136 -10.61 -4.50 -8.97
N SER A 137 -10.71 -3.17 -8.87
CA SER A 137 -10.42 -2.46 -7.62
C SER A 137 -11.29 -2.96 -6.45
N ARG A 138 -12.60 -3.17 -6.67
CA ARG A 138 -13.48 -3.74 -5.65
C ARG A 138 -13.15 -5.19 -5.29
N THR A 139 -12.59 -5.95 -6.22
CA THR A 139 -12.20 -7.34 -5.95
C THR A 139 -10.95 -7.38 -5.08
N ILE A 140 -9.98 -6.50 -5.37
CA ILE A 140 -8.76 -6.33 -4.57
C ILE A 140 -9.11 -5.89 -3.15
N ASP A 141 -9.90 -4.83 -2.97
CA ASP A 141 -10.33 -4.33 -1.65
C ASP A 141 -11.06 -5.40 -0.82
N ARG A 142 -11.90 -6.22 -1.46
CA ARG A 142 -12.57 -7.34 -0.77
C ARG A 142 -11.62 -8.46 -0.36
N ALA A 143 -10.55 -8.68 -1.14
CA ALA A 143 -9.57 -9.70 -0.82
C ALA A 143 -8.67 -9.27 0.34
N GLU A 144 -8.25 -8.01 0.38
CA GLU A 144 -7.47 -7.45 1.51
C GLU A 144 -8.26 -7.49 2.81
N LYS A 145 -9.54 -7.12 2.77
CA LYS A 145 -10.42 -7.24 3.95
C LYS A 145 -10.55 -8.68 4.46
N ARG A 146 -10.40 -9.69 3.60
CA ARG A 146 -10.41 -11.09 4.04
C ARG A 146 -9.09 -11.48 4.69
N SER A 147 -7.96 -11.05 4.16
CA SER A 147 -6.64 -11.37 4.73
C SER A 147 -6.40 -10.70 6.08
N ASP A 148 -7.02 -9.55 6.35
CA ASP A 148 -6.87 -8.85 7.64
C ASP A 148 -7.69 -9.50 8.79
N HIS A 149 -8.58 -10.44 8.47
CA HIS A 149 -9.46 -11.14 9.44
C HIS A 149 -9.09 -12.62 9.63
N GLU A 150 -8.00 -13.09 9.02
CA GLU A 150 -7.41 -14.44 9.20
C GLU A 150 -6.15 -14.37 10.06
#